data_AF-T0BXX1-F1
#
_entry.id   AF-T0BXX1-F1
#
_cell.length_a   1.000
_cell.length_b   1.000
_cell.length_c   1.000
_cell.angle_alpha   90.00
_cell.angle_beta   90.00
_cell.angle_gamma   90.00
#
_symmetry.space_group_name_H-M   'P 1'
#
loop_
_entity.id
_entity.type
_entity.pdbx_description
1 polymer ?
#
loop_
_entity_poly.entity_id
_entity_poly.type
_entity_poly.pdbx_seq_one_letter_code
_entity_poly.pdbx_strand_id
1 'polypeptide(L)'
;MRTAICMIAALCGAYLVISGLWIARAGAVDDIPQLAATGVAELIVALTALLGAGLVFWNRWVALAMFAVSALWSACVAIIYFDDTIWIWCGISIVLIIGCIVSRRRNKRHREGTKRERSVNALQS
;
A
#
# COMPACT_ATOMS: atom_id res chain seq x y z
N MET A 1 7.01 -4.16 -12.38
CA MET A 1 5.94 -4.40 -11.36
C MET A 1 6.34 -3.92 -9.97
N ARG A 2 7.49 -4.30 -9.40
CA ARG A 2 7.95 -3.75 -8.11
C ARG A 2 8.01 -2.22 -8.11
N THR A 3 8.62 -1.65 -9.14
CA THR A 3 8.71 -0.20 -9.36
C THR A 3 7.35 0.48 -9.46
N ALA A 4 6.39 -0.11 -10.16
CA ALA A 4 5.03 0.43 -10.27
C ALA A 4 4.30 0.45 -8.91
N ILE A 5 4.37 -0.64 -8.13
CA ILE A 5 3.79 -0.70 -6.78
C ILE A 5 4.43 0.35 -5.87
N CYS A 6 5.75 0.52 -5.96
CA CYS A 6 6.46 1.54 -5.18
C CYS A 6 6.09 2.96 -5.62
N MET A 7 5.98 3.24 -6.92
CA MET A 7 5.57 4.56 -7.41
C MET A 7 4.15 4.90 -6.95
N ILE A 8 3.21 3.96 -7.08
CA ILE A 8 1.82 4.19 -6.63
C ILE A 8 1.79 4.44 -5.12
N ALA A 9 2.44 3.59 -4.33
CA ALA A 9 2.50 3.76 -2.88
C ALA A 9 3.21 5.06 -2.47
N ALA A 10 4.26 5.47 -3.18
CA ALA A 10 4.98 6.72 -2.93
C ALA A 10 4.16 7.96 -3.28
N LEU A 11 3.47 7.95 -4.42
CA LEU A 11 2.59 9.06 -4.84
C LEU A 11 1.38 9.20 -3.89
N CYS A 12 0.72 8.09 -3.56
CA CYS A 12 -0.37 8.08 -2.58
C CYS A 12 0.12 8.54 -1.21
N GLY A 13 1.27 8.04 -0.75
CA GLY A 13 1.87 8.45 0.51
C GLY A 13 2.20 9.94 0.54
N ALA A 14 2.83 10.48 -0.50
CA ALA A 14 3.15 11.90 -0.58
C ALA A 14 1.90 12.78 -0.57
N TYR A 15 0.86 12.39 -1.33
CA TYR A 15 -0.42 13.09 -1.34
C TYR A 15 -1.06 13.10 0.06
N LEU A 16 -1.14 11.93 0.70
CA LEU A 16 -1.71 11.76 2.04
C LEU A 16 -0.94 12.52 3.13
N VAL A 17 0.39 12.65 3.01
CA VAL A 17 1.17 13.49 3.93
C VAL A 17 0.70 14.94 3.84
N ILE A 18 0.54 15.46 2.62
CA ILE A 18 0.16 16.86 2.40
C ILE A 18 -1.30 17.08 2.81
N SER A 19 -2.23 16.23 2.37
CA SER A 19 -3.65 16.34 2.69
C SER A 19 -3.90 16.16 4.19
N GLY A 20 -3.33 15.11 4.79
CA GLY A 20 -3.52 14.78 6.19
C GLY A 20 -2.98 15.87 7.12
N LEU A 21 -1.83 16.47 6.80
CA LEU A 21 -1.31 17.62 7.55
C LEU A 21 -2.22 18.85 7.45
N TRP A 22 -2.74 19.14 6.25
CA TRP A 22 -3.65 20.26 6.03
C TRP A 22 -4.97 20.06 6.79
N ILE A 23 -5.57 18.87 6.70
CA ILE A 23 -6.81 18.50 7.36
C ILE A 23 -6.63 18.51 8.88
N ALA A 24 -5.53 17.91 9.39
CA ALA A 24 -5.24 17.88 10.82
C ALA A 24 -5.04 19.30 11.37
N ARG A 25 -4.32 20.15 10.64
CA ARG A 25 -4.12 21.55 11.00
C ARG A 25 -5.44 22.32 11.00
N ALA A 26 -6.26 22.17 9.97
CA ALA A 26 -7.56 22.83 9.89
C ALA A 26 -8.46 22.42 11.06
N GLY A 27 -8.55 21.12 11.35
CA GLY A 27 -9.30 20.61 12.49
C GLY A 27 -8.79 21.13 13.84
N ALA A 28 -7.48 21.32 13.99
CA ALA A 28 -6.91 21.89 15.22
C ALA A 28 -7.14 23.41 15.35
N VAL A 29 -7.17 24.15 14.24
CA VAL A 29 -7.42 25.61 14.24
C VAL A 29 -8.88 25.93 14.49
N ASP A 30 -9.79 25.14 13.90
CA ASP A 30 -11.23 25.33 14.01
C ASP A 30 -11.85 24.60 15.22
N ASP A 31 -11.01 23.95 16.04
CA ASP A 31 -11.40 23.16 17.22
C ASP A 31 -12.42 22.05 16.91
N ILE A 32 -12.27 21.43 15.73
CA ILE A 32 -13.08 20.31 15.24
C ILE A 32 -12.28 19.00 15.45
N PRO A 33 -12.45 18.30 16.58
CA PRO A 33 -11.62 17.16 16.96
C PRO A 33 -11.74 15.98 15.98
N GLN A 34 -12.89 15.83 15.34
CA GLN A 34 -13.10 14.80 14.31
C GLN A 34 -12.22 15.05 13.08
N LEU A 35 -12.12 16.29 12.63
CA LEU A 35 -11.32 16.66 11.47
C LEU A 35 -9.81 16.58 11.78
N ALA A 36 -9.42 16.91 13.00
CA ALA A 36 -8.05 16.70 13.46
C ALA A 36 -7.68 15.20 13.46
N ALA A 37 -8.58 14.35 13.96
CA ALA A 37 -8.37 12.91 14.04
C ALA A 37 -8.32 12.24 12.64
N THR A 38 -9.18 12.64 11.71
CA THR A 38 -9.14 12.11 10.34
C THR A 38 -7.85 12.50 9.62
N GLY A 39 -7.38 13.73 9.77
CA GLY A 39 -6.09 14.16 9.23
C GLY A 39 -4.91 13.34 9.79
N VAL A 40 -4.90 13.04 11.09
CA VAL A 40 -3.89 12.16 11.70
C VAL A 40 -4.00 10.72 11.17
N ALA A 41 -5.21 10.22 10.96
CA ALA A 41 -5.40 8.90 10.39
C ALA A 41 -4.87 8.81 8.95
N GLU A 42 -5.10 9.84 8.12
CA GLU A 42 -4.50 9.94 6.78
C GLU A 42 -2.98 9.91 6.84
N LEU A 43 -2.35 10.58 7.80
CA LEU A 43 -0.90 10.55 7.99
C LEU A 43 -0.37 9.15 8.33
N ILE A 44 -1.09 8.38 9.13
CA ILE A 44 -0.69 7.00 9.46
C ILE A 44 -0.76 6.10 8.21
N VAL A 45 -1.79 6.27 7.38
CA VAL A 45 -1.90 5.58 6.09
C VAL A 45 -0.75 6.00 5.16
N ALA A 46 -0.42 7.29 5.15
CA ALA A 46 0.70 7.83 4.36
C ALA A 46 2.04 7.18 4.72
N LEU A 47 2.33 7.13 6.02
CA LEU A 47 3.57 6.57 6.55
C LEU A 47 3.68 5.08 6.27
N THR A 48 2.60 4.33 6.48
CA THR A 48 2.59 2.89 6.21
C THR A 48 2.70 2.58 4.73
N ALA A 49 2.12 3.40 3.84
CA ALA A 49 2.29 3.28 2.40
C ALA A 49 3.74 3.55 1.95
N LEU A 50 4.38 4.60 2.48
CA LEU A 50 5.79 4.94 2.19
C LEU A 50 6.76 3.87 2.70
N LEU A 51 6.56 3.40 3.94
CA LEU A 51 7.33 2.30 4.52
C LEU A 51 7.14 1.01 3.70
N GLY A 52 5.89 0.70 3.33
CA GLY A 52 5.56 -0.42 2.46
C GLY A 52 6.29 -0.36 1.11
N ALA A 53 6.34 0.83 0.48
CA ALA A 53 7.06 1.06 -0.76
C ALA A 53 8.56 0.76 -0.62
N GLY A 54 9.21 1.24 0.45
CA GLY A 54 10.62 0.92 0.73
C GLY A 54 10.84 -0.57 0.96
N LEU A 55 9.95 -1.20 1.73
CA LEU A 55 10.05 -2.62 2.10
C LEU A 55 9.80 -3.57 0.92
N VAL A 56 9.12 -3.15 -0.15
CA VAL A 56 8.92 -3.98 -1.36
C VAL A 56 10.25 -4.41 -1.99
N PHE A 57 11.30 -3.60 -1.84
CA PHE A 57 12.64 -3.89 -2.34
C PHE A 57 13.40 -4.89 -1.44
N TRP A 58 13.26 -4.76 -0.12
CA TRP A 58 13.94 -5.61 0.85
C TRP A 58 13.21 -6.93 1.07
N ASN A 59 11.97 -6.87 1.55
CA ASN A 59 11.16 -8.04 1.88
C ASN A 59 9.68 -7.79 1.56
N ARG A 60 9.23 -8.41 0.47
CA ARG A 60 7.85 -8.31 -0.02
C ARG A 60 6.80 -8.76 0.99
N TRP A 61 7.14 -9.65 1.93
CA TRP A 61 6.20 -10.10 2.95
C TRP A 61 5.95 -9.05 4.01
N VAL A 62 7.00 -8.34 4.42
CA VAL A 62 6.87 -7.23 5.37
C VAL A 62 6.10 -6.09 4.71
N ALA A 63 6.35 -5.80 3.42
CA ALA A 63 5.57 -4.83 2.68
C ALA A 63 4.07 -5.20 2.58
N LEU A 64 3.77 -6.48 2.32
CA LEU A 64 2.39 -6.97 2.29
C LEU A 64 1.71 -6.80 3.66
N ALA A 65 2.40 -7.13 4.74
CA ALA A 65 1.90 -6.94 6.10
C ALA A 65 1.64 -5.46 6.40
N MET A 66 2.53 -4.56 5.98
CA MET A 66 2.33 -3.11 6.14
C MET A 66 1.10 -2.60 5.38
N PHE A 67 0.90 -3.04 4.13
CA PHE A 67 -0.32 -2.67 3.38
C PHE A 67 -1.59 -3.26 4.00
N ALA A 68 -1.51 -4.47 4.58
CA ALA A 68 -2.64 -5.07 5.29
C ALA A 68 -2.99 -4.32 6.58
N VAL A 69 -1.97 -3.92 7.36
CA VAL A 69 -2.16 -3.08 8.55
C VAL A 69 -2.76 -1.72 8.17
N SER A 70 -2.27 -1.11 7.08
CA SER A 70 -2.84 0.12 6.53
C SER A 70 -4.31 -0.04 6.16
N ALA A 71 -4.67 -1.11 5.45
CA ALA A 71 -6.07 -1.39 5.08
C ALA A 71 -6.96 -1.58 6.31
N LEU A 72 -6.49 -2.33 7.32
CA LEU A 72 -7.23 -2.57 8.56
C LEU A 72 -7.41 -1.27 9.36
N TRP A 73 -6.35 -0.46 9.45
CA TRP A 73 -6.40 0.85 10.09
C TRP A 73 -7.41 1.77 9.40
N SER A 74 -7.32 1.92 8.08
CA SER A 74 -8.29 2.69 7.29
C SER A 74 -9.72 2.20 7.52
N ALA A 75 -9.95 0.88 7.53
CA ALA A 75 -11.28 0.33 7.77
C ALA A 75 -11.79 0.65 9.19
N CYS A 76 -10.95 0.51 10.22
CA CYS A 76 -11.33 0.86 11.59
C CYS A 76 -11.69 2.34 11.71
N VAL A 77 -10.85 3.24 11.16
CA VAL A 77 -11.08 4.68 11.23
C VAL A 77 -12.32 5.09 10.43
N ALA A 78 -12.52 4.51 9.24
CA ALA A 78 -13.71 4.77 8.43
C ALA A 78 -15.01 4.37 9.13
N ILE A 79 -15.00 3.29 9.92
CA ILE A 79 -16.15 2.86 10.72
C ILE A 79 -16.39 3.81 11.91
N ILE A 80 -15.32 4.25 12.58
CA ILE A 80 -15.44 5.12 13.77
C ILE A 80 -15.94 6.52 13.40
N TYR A 81 -15.41 7.09 12.31
CA TYR A 81 -15.68 8.48 11.94
C TYR A 81 -16.67 8.65 10.78
N PHE A 82 -17.17 7.55 10.20
CA PHE A 82 -18.06 7.54 9.03
C PHE A 82 -17.53 8.42 7.87
N ASP A 83 -16.22 8.37 7.63
CA ASP A 83 -15.55 9.18 6.62
C ASP A 83 -15.40 8.38 5.31
N ASP A 84 -16.12 8.80 4.27
CA ASP A 84 -16.09 8.20 2.94
C ASP A 84 -14.70 8.29 2.27
N THR A 85 -13.90 9.30 2.61
CA THR A 85 -12.55 9.47 2.06
C THR A 85 -11.63 8.35 2.52
N ILE A 86 -11.78 7.90 3.76
CA ILE A 86 -10.96 6.85 4.37
C ILE A 86 -11.30 5.48 3.78
N TRP A 87 -12.55 5.26 3.34
CA TRP A 87 -12.93 4.07 2.58
C TRP A 87 -12.17 3.95 1.24
N ILE A 88 -11.94 5.07 0.54
CA ILE A 88 -11.17 5.09 -0.70
C ILE A 88 -9.72 4.64 -0.45
N TRP A 89 -9.11 5.11 0.65
CA TRP A 89 -7.75 4.73 1.05
C TRP A 89 -7.62 3.26 1.45
N CYS A 90 -8.66 2.70 2.07
CA CYS A 90 -8.76 1.26 2.32
C CYS A 90 -8.74 0.48 1.00
N GLY A 91 -9.54 0.90 0.01
CA GLY A 91 -9.57 0.30 -1.33
C GLY A 91 -8.21 0.32 -2.02
N ILE A 92 -7.50 1.46 -1.98
CA ILE A 92 -6.15 1.60 -2.54
C ILE A 92 -5.16 0.63 -1.88
N SER A 93 -5.24 0.49 -0.55
CA SER A 93 -4.41 -0.46 0.20
C SER A 93 -4.66 -1.91 -0.25
N ILE A 94 -5.93 -2.29 -0.48
CA ILE A 94 -6.29 -3.62 -1.00
C ILE A 94 -5.74 -3.83 -2.42
N VAL A 95 -5.82 -2.82 -3.30
CA VAL A 95 -5.25 -2.90 -4.65
C VAL A 95 -3.74 -3.15 -4.60
N LEU A 96 -3.01 -2.48 -3.70
CA LEU A 96 -1.59 -2.69 -3.50
C LEU A 96 -1.28 -4.13 -3.02
N ILE A 97 -2.08 -4.66 -2.09
CA ILE A 97 -1.97 -6.06 -1.63
C ILE A 97 -2.15 -7.04 -2.80
N ILE A 98 -3.20 -6.86 -3.60
CA ILE A 98 -3.48 -7.69 -4.78
C ILE A 98 -2.32 -7.58 -5.78
N GLY A 99 -1.81 -6.38 -6.04
CA GLY A 99 -0.67 -6.13 -6.91
C GLY A 99 0.59 -6.89 -6.47
N CYS A 100 0.86 -6.93 -5.16
CA CYS A 100 1.96 -7.72 -4.59
C CYS A 100 1.76 -9.23 -4.82
N ILE A 101 0.56 -9.76 -4.62
CA ILE A 101 0.23 -11.18 -4.82
C ILE A 101 0.35 -11.57 -6.31
N VAL A 102 -0.22 -10.77 -7.21
CA VAL A 102 -0.17 -11.01 -8.67
C VAL A 102 1.26 -10.96 -9.17
N SER A 103 2.06 -9.98 -8.73
CA SER A 103 3.48 -9.88 -9.09
C SER A 103 4.26 -11.14 -8.69
N ARG A 104 3.93 -11.75 -7.55
CA ARG A 104 4.54 -13.02 -7.11
C ARG A 104 4.17 -14.17 -8.04
N ARG A 105 2.88 -14.33 -8.35
CA ARG A 105 2.40 -15.41 -9.23
C ARG A 105 3.08 -15.34 -10.60
N ARG A 106 3.22 -14.12 -11.14
CA ARG A 106 3.90 -13.89 -12.43
C ARG A 106 5.39 -14.25 -12.39
N ASN A 107 6.10 -13.89 -11.31
CA ASN A 107 7.51 -14.24 -11.13
C ASN A 107 7.73 -15.75 -11.00
N LYS A 108 6.81 -16.47 -10.36
CA LYS A 108 6.89 -17.93 -10.21
C LYS A 108 6.74 -18.62 -11.57
N ARG A 109 5.73 -18.23 -12.36
CA ARG A 109 5.50 -18.76 -13.72
C ARG A 109 6.70 -18.54 -14.65
N HIS A 110 7.32 -17.36 -14.60
CA HIS A 110 8.51 -17.09 -15.42
C HIS A 110 9.68 -18.02 -15.07
N ARG A 111 9.94 -18.25 -13.78
CA ARG A 111 11.00 -19.17 -13.35
C ARG A 111 10.74 -20.60 -13.77
N GLU A 112 9.50 -21.06 -13.66
CA GLU A 112 9.08 -22.41 -14.08
C GLU A 112 9.20 -22.60 -15.60
N GLY A 113 8.87 -21.59 -16.40
CA GLY A 113 9.08 -21.58 -17.85
C GLY A 113 10.55 -21.75 -18.24
N THR A 114 11.44 -20.92 -17.67
CA THR A 114 12.89 -21.02 -17.94
C THR A 114 13.53 -22.33 -17.47
N LYS A 115 12.99 -22.98 -16.43
CA LYS A 115 13.47 -24.31 -16.01
C LYS A 115 13.11 -25.39 -17.03
N ARG A 116 11.89 -25.35 -17.58
CA ARG A 116 11.44 -26.29 -18.62
C ARG A 116 12.29 -26.18 -19.89
N GLU A 117 12.58 -24.96 -20.35
CA GLU A 117 13.43 -24.75 -21.52
C GLU A 117 14.84 -25.32 -21.33
N ARG A 118 15.45 -25.12 -20.15
CA ARG A 118 16.77 -25.71 -19.85
C ARG A 118 16.74 -27.23 -19.80
N SER A 119 15.68 -27.84 -19.26
CA SER A 119 15.56 -29.31 -19.24
C SER A 119 15.36 -29.90 -20.63
N VAL A 120 14.67 -29.21 -21.53
CA VAL A 120 14.50 -29.66 -22.92
C VAL A 120 15.83 -29.60 -23.66
N ASN A 121 16.57 -28.49 -23.54
CA ASN A 121 17.87 -28.34 -24.20
C ASN A 121 18.92 -29.35 -23.69
N ALA A 122 18.87 -29.73 -22.42
CA ALA A 122 19.78 -30.73 -21.85
C ALA A 122 19.51 -32.18 -22.30
N LEU A 123 18.33 -32.46 -22.85
CA LEU A 123 18.00 -33.78 -23.42
C LEU A 123 18.35 -33.89 -24.91
N GLN A 124 18.67 -32.76 -25.56
CA GLN A 124 19.03 -32.70 -26.98
C GLN A 124 20.54 -32.68 -27.22
N SER A 125 21.36 -32.64 -26.16
CA SER A 125 22.83 -32.74 -26.17
C SER A 125 23.30 -34.11 -25.72
#